data_AF-A0A538ALZ0-F1
#
_entry.id   AF-A0A538ALZ0-F1
#
_cell.length_a   1.000
_cell.length_b   1.000
_cell.length_c   1.000
_cell.angle_alpha   90.00
_cell.angle_beta   90.00
_cell.angle_gamma   90.00
#
_symmetry.space_group_name_H-M   'P 1'
#
loop_
_entity.id
_entity.type
_entity.pdbx_description
1 polymer ?
#
loop_
_entity_poly.entity_id
_entity_poly.type
_entity_poly.pdbx_seq_one_letter_code
_entity_poly.pdbx_strand_id
1 'polypeptide(L)' 'MSGTEDALGRAEDLLERLERTRARLESTQDPEAAIEILAELGDIARQVETELEQARREAGK' A
#
# COMPACT_ATOMS: atom_id res chain seq x y z
N MET A 1 2.87 -12.02 19.95
CA MET A 1 2.58 -10.73 19.30
C MET A 1 1.19 -10.89 18.74
N SER A 2 0.26 -10.05 19.17
CA SER A 2 -1.17 -10.24 18.86
C SER A 2 -1.41 -9.99 17.36
N GLY A 3 -2.39 -10.66 16.74
CA GLY A 3 -2.67 -10.51 15.29
C GLY A 3 -2.90 -9.06 14.85
N THR A 4 -3.34 -8.20 15.76
CA THR A 4 -3.53 -6.75 15.53
C THR A 4 -2.21 -6.00 15.38
N GLU A 5 -1.17 -6.34 16.14
CA GLU A 5 0.16 -5.71 16.01
C GLU A 5 0.81 -6.08 14.67
N ASP A 6 0.64 -7.33 14.23
CA ASP A 6 1.14 -7.78 12.93
C ASP A 6 0.36 -7.15 11.76
N ALA A 7 -0.95 -6.94 11.90
CA ALA A 7 -1.78 -6.28 10.89
C ALA A 7 -1.44 -4.78 10.74
N LEU A 8 -1.19 -4.09 11.86
CA LEU A 8 -0.77 -2.70 11.84
C LEU A 8 0.60 -2.54 11.16
N GLY A 9 1.57 -3.39 11.49
CA GLY A 9 2.89 -3.37 10.86
C GLY A 9 2.83 -3.56 9.33
N ARG A 10 2.00 -4.50 8.85
CA ARG A 10 1.79 -4.68 7.40
C ARG A 10 1.18 -3.45 6.73
N ALA A 11 0.25 -2.77 7.39
CA ALA A 11 -0.35 -1.54 6.87
C ALA A 11 0.66 -0.39 6.79
N GLU A 12 1.54 -0.26 7.79
CA GLU A 12 2.62 0.72 7.82
C GLU A 12 3.65 0.47 6.70
N ASP A 13 4.05 -0.79 6.48
CA ASP A 13 4.96 -1.16 5.38
C ASP A 13 4.36 -0.82 4.00
N LEU A 14 3.06 -1.08 3.82
CA LEU A 14 2.35 -0.74 2.59
C LEU A 14 2.26 0.77 2.39
N LEU A 15 2.07 1.55 3.46
CA LEU A 15 2.06 3.00 3.41
C LEU A 15 3.43 3.57 3.03
N GLU A 16 4.51 3.06 3.62
CA GLU A 16 5.87 3.48 3.27
C GLU A 16 6.20 3.17 1.80
N ARG A 17 5.75 2.02 1.29
CA ARG A 17 5.87 1.69 -0.14
C ARG A 17 5.07 2.66 -1.00
N LEU A 18 3.83 2.97 -0.63
CA LEU A 18 2.98 3.91 -1.35
C LEU A 18 3.63 5.29 -1.46
N GLU A 19 4.17 5.81 -0.35
CA GLU A 19 4.83 7.12 -0.30
C GLU A 19 6.07 7.16 -1.20
N ARG A 20 6.91 6.11 -1.16
CA ARG A 20 8.09 6.01 -2.04
C ARG A 20 7.70 5.94 -3.51
N THR A 21 6.69 5.15 -3.86
CA THR A 21 6.23 5.02 -5.25
C THR A 21 5.58 6.32 -5.74
N ARG A 22 4.87 7.04 -4.87
CA ARG A 22 4.35 8.38 -5.17
C ARG A 22 5.49 9.38 -5.41
N ALA A 23 6.51 9.41 -4.57
CA ALA A 23 7.66 10.30 -4.76
C ALA A 23 8.38 10.02 -6.09
N ARG A 24 8.49 8.74 -6.48
CA ARG A 24 9.00 8.35 -7.81
C ARG A 24 8.13 8.94 -8.92
N LEU A 25 6.81 8.81 -8.84
CA LEU A 25 5.88 9.39 -9.82
C LEU A 25 6.06 10.90 -9.96
N GLU A 26 6.13 11.63 -8.84
CA GLU A 26 6.29 13.08 -8.82
C GLU A 26 7.59 13.56 -9.49
N SER A 27 8.63 12.73 -9.46
CA SER A 27 9.91 13.01 -10.13
C SER A 27 10.00 12.53 -11.59
N THR A 28 8.99 11.80 -12.06
CA THR A 28 9.03 11.14 -13.38
C THR A 28 8.56 12.09 -14.48
N GLN A 29 9.38 12.22 -15.53
CA GLN A 29 9.07 13.04 -16.72
C GLN A 29 8.75 12.20 -17.96
N ASP A 30 9.06 10.90 -17.92
CA ASP A 30 8.77 9.96 -18.99
C ASP A 30 7.33 9.42 -18.86
N PRO A 31 6.44 9.66 -19.84
CA PRO A 31 5.03 9.26 -19.76
C PRO A 31 4.85 7.74 -19.61
N GLU A 32 5.66 6.95 -20.29
CA GLU A 32 5.62 5.49 -20.26
C GLU A 32 6.01 4.98 -18.86
N ALA A 33 7.12 5.46 -18.29
CA ALA A 33 7.47 5.16 -16.91
C ALA A 33 6.40 5.64 -15.90
N ALA A 34 5.73 6.77 -16.15
CA ALA A 34 4.67 7.25 -15.28
C ALA A 34 3.46 6.30 -15.26
N ILE A 35 3.11 5.69 -16.40
CA ILE A 35 2.05 4.67 -16.50
C ILE A 35 2.41 3.44 -15.68
N GLU A 36 3.65 2.97 -15.76
CA GLU A 36 4.11 1.82 -14.97
C GLU A 36 4.06 2.11 -13.46
N ILE A 37 4.51 3.29 -13.04
CA ILE A 37 4.46 3.71 -11.64
C ILE A 37 3.01 3.84 -11.14
N LEU A 38 2.10 4.36 -11.97
CA LEU A 38 0.67 4.43 -11.65
C LEU A 38 0.05 3.04 -11.51
N ALA A 39 0.47 2.06 -12.32
CA ALA A 39 0.04 0.67 -12.16
C ALA A 39 0.52 0.08 -10.82
N GLU A 40 1.79 0.32 -10.46
CA GLU A 40 2.36 -0.09 -9.17
C GLU A 40 1.60 0.54 -7.99
N LEU A 41 1.27 1.83 -8.06
CA LEU A 41 0.43 2.51 -7.06
C LEU A 41 -0.94 1.86 -6.91
N GLY A 42 -1.56 1.45 -8.03
CA GLY A 42 -2.83 0.74 -8.03
C GLY A 42 -2.75 -0.63 -7.36
N ASP A 43 -1.64 -1.36 -7.54
CA ASP A 43 -1.40 -2.64 -6.86
C ASP A 43 -1.23 -2.44 -5.34
N ILE A 44 -0.48 -1.42 -4.93
CA ILE A 44 -0.30 -1.09 -3.51
C ILE A 44 -1.63 -0.74 -2.86
N ALA A 45 -2.47 0.06 -3.53
CA ALA A 45 -3.80 0.41 -3.04
C ALA A 45 -4.69 -0.82 -2.80
N ARG A 46 -4.68 -1.79 -3.73
CA ARG A 46 -5.40 -3.06 -3.56
C ARG A 46 -4.90 -3.89 -2.38
N GLN A 47 -3.58 -3.90 -2.15
CA GLN A 47 -2.98 -4.59 -1.00
C GLN A 47 -3.41 -3.95 0.31
N VAL A 48 -3.43 -2.61 0.38
CA VAL A 48 -3.91 -1.86 1.55
C VAL A 48 -5.37 -2.17 1.84
N GLU A 49 -6.25 -2.13 0.83
CA GLU A 49 -7.66 -2.50 1.00
C GLU A 49 -7.83 -3.91 1.57
N THR A 50 -7.05 -4.88 1.05
CA THR A 50 -7.08 -6.27 1.51
C THR A 50 -6.69 -6.38 2.98
N GLU A 51 -5.59 -5.76 3.40
CA GLU A 51 -5.15 -5.79 4.81
C GLU A 51 -6.17 -5.11 5.74
N LEU A 52 -6.74 -3.98 5.32
CA LEU A 52 -7.78 -3.28 6.09
C LEU A 52 -9.05 -4.12 6.25
N GLU A 53 -9.47 -4.84 5.20
CA GLU A 53 -10.59 -5.77 5.30
C GLU A 53 -10.32 -6.92 6.28
N GLN A 54 -9.11 -7.48 6.26
CA GLN A 54 -8.73 -8.55 7.21
C GLN A 54 -8.71 -8.02 8.64
N ALA A 55 -8.07 -6.86 8.88
CA ALA A 55 -8.03 -6.23 10.18
C ALA A 55 -9.45 -5.95 10.73
N ARG A 56 -10.39 -5.49 9.88
CA ARG A 56 -11.80 -5.32 10.26
C ARG A 56 -12.46 -6.64 10.67
N ARG A 57 -12.22 -7.72 9.94
CA ARG A 57 -12.77 -9.05 10.26
C ARG A 57 -12.19 -9.61 11.55
N GLU A 58 -10.93 -9.32 11.85
CA GLU A 58 -10.26 -9.75 13.08
C GLU A 58 -10.69 -8.93 14.30
N ALA A 59 -10.84 -7.60 14.16
CA ALA A 59 -11.29 -6.72 15.23
C ALA A 59 -12.78 -6.89 15.59
N GLY A 60 -13.58 -7.42 14.65
CA GLY A 60 -15.00 -7.73 14.87
C GLY A 60 -15.27 -9.13 15.45
N LYS A 61 -14.23 -9.92 15.70
CA LYS A 61 -14.30 -11.21 16.42
C LYS A 61 -13.95 -11.02 17.89
#